data_AF-A0A937NT26-F1
#
_entry.id   AF-A0A937NT26-F1
#
_cell.length_a   1.000
_cell.length_b   1.000
_cell.length_c   1.000
_cell.angle_alpha   90.00
_cell.angle_beta   90.00
_cell.angle_gamma   90.00
#
_symmetry.space_group_name_H-M   'P 1'
#
loop_
_entity.id
_entity.type
_entity.pdbx_description
1 polymer ?
#
loop_
_entity_poly.entity_id
_entity_poly.type
_entity_poly.pdbx_seq_one_letter_code
_entity_poly.pdbx_strand_id
1 'polypeptide(L)'
;MTGLTGLTGWQRPSAAARAIRRCLAEPGNPVHPVNPVKTRRLNRAGFSLIEVVFAAAILGVSLGVLLTAASKCLLVLSIATHYQEAQLVRSQAEVEYPLIVTNELEELEVTLMTLDNGMTFERVVEEEDEDEDDLYVVTTRVGWSARGADRVDEVVQYVYHEDEDDE
;
A
#
# COMPACT_ATOMS: atom_id res chain seq x y z
N MET A 1 31.28 12.17 55.89
CA MET A 1 29.93 12.68 56.18
C MET A 1 29.32 13.04 54.82
N THR A 2 28.64 12.10 54.17
CA THR A 2 27.16 11.92 54.11
C THR A 2 26.48 13.05 53.31
N GLY A 3 25.75 12.83 52.21
CA GLY A 3 25.19 11.59 51.71
C GLY A 3 24.59 11.66 50.30
N LEU A 4 24.19 10.46 49.86
CA LEU A 4 23.48 10.04 48.65
C LEU A 4 21.97 10.38 48.68
N THR A 5 21.28 10.00 47.58
CA THR A 5 19.82 9.89 47.33
C THR A 5 19.17 11.17 46.79
N GLY A 6 18.25 11.18 45.82
CA GLY A 6 17.50 10.18 45.04
C GLY A 6 16.80 10.94 43.89
N LEU A 7 16.47 10.33 42.75
CA LEU A 7 15.13 9.78 42.48
C LEU A 7 15.19 9.05 41.14
N THR A 8 15.22 7.72 41.18
CA THR A 8 14.93 6.87 40.04
C THR A 8 13.40 6.73 39.94
N GLY A 9 12.82 7.28 38.88
CA GLY A 9 11.42 7.09 38.53
C GLY A 9 11.15 5.62 38.22
N TRP A 10 10.56 4.90 39.17
CA TRP A 10 10.06 3.54 38.99
C TRP A 10 8.80 3.59 38.12
N GLN A 11 9.00 3.38 36.82
CA GLN A 11 7.94 3.19 35.85
C GLN A 11 7.19 1.89 36.17
N ARG A 12 5.93 2.01 36.59
CA ARG A 12 5.07 0.85 36.86
C ARG A 12 4.87 0.07 35.56
N PRO A 13 5.16 -1.24 35.50
CA PRO A 13 4.88 -2.05 34.32
C PRO A 13 3.36 -2.12 34.10
N SER A 14 2.95 -1.81 32.88
CA SER A 14 1.56 -1.87 32.41
C SER A 14 1.01 -3.30 32.51
N ALA A 15 -0.32 -3.42 32.60
CA ALA A 15 -1.04 -4.67 32.82
C ALA A 15 -0.68 -5.80 31.82
N ALA A 16 -0.19 -5.45 30.63
CA ALA A 16 0.26 -6.39 29.60
C ALA A 16 1.40 -7.32 30.06
N ALA A 17 2.31 -6.85 30.92
CA ALA A 17 3.44 -7.68 31.39
C ALA A 17 3.02 -8.79 32.37
N ARG A 18 1.83 -8.70 32.97
CA ARG A 18 1.29 -9.74 33.86
C ARG A 18 0.65 -10.91 33.11
N ALA A 19 0.20 -10.70 31.88
CA ALA A 19 -0.41 -11.78 31.08
C ALA A 19 0.63 -12.83 30.63
N ILE A 20 1.85 -12.39 30.30
CA ILE A 20 2.91 -13.28 29.77
C ILE A 20 3.47 -14.23 30.85
N ARG A 21 3.47 -13.82 32.13
CA ARG A 21 3.97 -14.67 33.23
C ARG A 21 3.04 -15.80 33.64
N ARG A 22 1.76 -15.80 33.19
CA ARG A 22 0.81 -16.86 33.53
C ARG A 22 0.87 -18.07 32.61
N CYS A 23 1.56 -17.99 31.47
CA CYS A 23 1.70 -19.13 30.56
C CYS A 23 2.90 -20.04 30.87
N LEU A 24 3.71 -19.73 31.90
CA LEU A 24 4.95 -20.46 32.21
C LEU A 24 4.86 -21.37 33.45
N ALA A 25 3.65 -21.62 33.98
CA ALA A 25 3.48 -22.44 35.16
C ALA A 25 2.33 -23.45 34.99
N GLU A 26 2.55 -24.47 34.17
CA GLU A 26 1.86 -25.75 34.35
C GLU A 26 2.86 -26.81 34.85
N PRO A 27 2.63 -27.39 36.04
CA PRO A 27 3.41 -28.51 36.54
C PRO A 27 2.89 -29.83 35.94
N GLY A 28 3.79 -30.59 35.33
CA GLY A 28 3.67 -32.05 35.24
C GLY A 28 2.67 -32.60 34.22
N ASN A 29 3.01 -32.51 32.93
CA ASN A 29 2.40 -33.38 31.93
C ASN A 29 2.98 -34.80 32.11
N PRO A 30 2.17 -35.85 32.37
CA PRO A 30 2.67 -37.21 32.42
C PRO A 30 3.23 -37.61 31.06
N VAL A 31 4.52 -37.96 31.02
CA VAL A 31 5.18 -38.48 29.83
C VAL A 31 4.55 -39.82 29.51
N HIS A 32 3.59 -39.82 28.58
CA HIS A 32 3.11 -41.05 27.98
C HIS A 32 4.29 -41.78 27.33
N PRO A 33 4.42 -43.11 27.51
CA PRO A 33 5.45 -43.87 26.83
C PRO A 33 5.25 -43.71 25.33
N VAL A 34 6.19 -43.00 24.70
CA VAL A 34 6.25 -42.83 23.25
C VAL A 34 6.41 -44.24 22.68
N ASN A 35 5.35 -44.76 22.06
CA ASN A 35 5.43 -46.00 21.31
C ASN A 35 6.60 -45.87 20.34
N PRO A 36 7.57 -46.80 20.31
CA PRO A 36 8.66 -46.74 19.36
C PRO A 36 8.01 -46.76 17.97
N VAL A 37 8.07 -45.63 17.28
CA VAL A 37 7.64 -45.53 15.88
C VAL A 37 8.41 -46.62 15.17
N LYS A 38 7.71 -47.67 14.75
CA LYS A 38 8.27 -48.79 14.02
C LYS A 38 8.73 -48.23 12.69
N THR A 39 9.96 -47.72 12.65
CA THR A 39 10.60 -47.20 11.45
C THR A 39 10.71 -48.38 10.50
N ARG A 40 9.74 -48.49 9.58
CA ARG A 40 9.89 -49.38 8.43
C ARG A 40 11.19 -48.95 7.80
N ARG A 41 12.19 -49.84 7.82
CA ARG A 41 13.38 -49.68 6.98
C ARG A 41 12.85 -49.66 5.55
N LEU A 42 12.68 -48.46 5.02
CA LEU A 42 12.39 -48.26 3.62
C LEU A 42 13.58 -48.87 2.88
N ASN A 43 13.29 -49.93 2.13
CA ASN A 43 14.26 -50.49 1.21
C ASN A 43 14.78 -49.32 0.37
N ARG A 44 16.10 -49.12 0.34
CA ARG A 44 16.76 -48.14 -0.53
C ARG A 44 16.61 -48.64 -1.97
N ALA A 45 15.43 -48.45 -2.54
CA ALA A 45 15.22 -48.56 -3.97
C ALA A 45 15.83 -47.30 -4.59
N GLY A 46 16.83 -47.47 -5.44
CA GLY A 46 17.33 -46.37 -6.25
C GLY A 46 16.24 -45.91 -7.22
N PHE A 47 16.15 -44.60 -7.44
CA PHE A 47 15.26 -44.05 -8.45
C PHE A 47 15.69 -44.53 -9.83
N SER A 48 14.71 -44.94 -10.64
CA SER A 48 14.97 -45.24 -12.04
C SER A 48 15.26 -43.95 -12.81
N LEU A 49 16.07 -44.02 -13.87
CA LEU A 49 16.37 -42.86 -14.71
C LEU A 49 15.10 -42.23 -15.28
N ILE A 50 14.13 -43.06 -15.69
CA ILE A 50 12.86 -42.58 -16.24
C ILE A 50 12.04 -41.79 -15.22
N GLU A 51 12.05 -42.18 -13.95
CA GLU A 51 11.32 -41.50 -12.88
C GLU A 51 11.89 -40.12 -12.58
N VAL A 52 13.23 -40.01 -12.54
CA VAL A 52 13.91 -38.71 -12.36
C VAL A 52 13.64 -37.78 -13.54
N VAL A 53 13.69 -38.30 -14.77
CA VAL A 53 13.38 -37.51 -15.97
C VAL A 53 11.93 -37.03 -15.94
N PHE A 54 10.98 -37.86 -15.53
CA PHE A 54 9.58 -37.47 -15.44
C PHE A 54 9.33 -36.42 -14.34
N ALA A 55 9.95 -36.59 -13.16
CA ALA A 55 9.89 -35.61 -12.09
C ALA A 55 10.48 -34.26 -12.52
N ALA A 56 11.63 -34.28 -13.22
CA ALA A 56 12.23 -33.07 -13.77
C ALA A 56 11.34 -32.39 -14.82
N ALA A 57 10.65 -33.17 -15.67
CA ALA A 57 9.72 -32.64 -16.66
C ALA A 57 8.53 -31.92 -15.99
N ILE A 58 7.91 -32.54 -14.97
CA ILE A 58 6.80 -31.92 -14.21
C ILE A 58 7.28 -30.65 -13.49
N LEU A 59 8.45 -30.70 -12.87
CA LEU A 59 9.04 -29.54 -12.19
C LEU A 59 9.33 -28.41 -13.18
N GLY A 60 9.84 -28.71 -14.36
CA GLY A 60 10.10 -27.72 -15.40
C GLY A 60 8.82 -26.98 -15.82
N VAL A 61 7.74 -27.72 -16.09
CA VAL A 61 6.45 -27.13 -16.46
C VAL A 61 5.88 -26.28 -15.31
N SER A 62 5.90 -26.81 -14.08
CA SER A 62 5.39 -26.12 -12.90
C SER A 62 6.15 -24.83 -12.60
N LEU A 63 7.47 -24.86 -12.73
CA LEU A 63 8.33 -23.70 -12.56
C LEU A 63 8.04 -22.62 -13.60
N GLY A 64 7.79 -23.01 -14.85
CA GLY A 64 7.41 -22.08 -15.91
C GLY A 64 6.12 -21.31 -15.59
N VAL A 65 5.10 -22.00 -15.07
CA VAL A 65 3.84 -21.37 -14.65
C VAL A 65 4.08 -20.39 -13.48
N LEU A 66 4.87 -20.79 -12.49
CA LEU A 66 5.20 -19.94 -11.33
C LEU A 66 5.95 -18.67 -11.75
N LEU A 67 6.95 -18.79 -12.63
CA LEU A 67 7.70 -17.64 -13.14
C LEU A 67 6.79 -16.67 -13.90
N THR A 68 5.88 -17.19 -14.72
CA THR A 68 4.91 -16.35 -15.46
C THR A 68 4.00 -15.58 -14.52
N ALA A 69 3.52 -16.21 -13.45
CA ALA A 69 2.71 -15.55 -12.44
C ALA A 69 3.51 -14.48 -11.67
N ALA A 70 4.76 -14.78 -11.30
CA ALA A 70 5.65 -13.84 -10.63
C ALA A 70 5.92 -12.59 -11.49
N SER A 71 6.18 -12.76 -12.79
CA SER A 71 6.37 -11.64 -13.71
C SER A 71 5.13 -10.73 -13.80
N LYS A 72 3.93 -11.30 -13.82
CA LYS A 72 2.69 -10.52 -13.82
C LYS A 72 2.51 -9.73 -12.52
N CYS A 73 2.85 -10.32 -11.38
CA CYS A 73 2.81 -9.64 -10.08
C CYS A 73 3.77 -8.43 -10.06
N LEU A 74 4.98 -8.59 -10.59
CA LEU A 74 5.95 -7.49 -10.71
C LEU A 74 5.45 -6.36 -11.61
N LEU A 75 4.73 -6.67 -12.69
CA LEU A 75 4.11 -5.65 -13.54
C LEU A 75 3.06 -4.83 -12.78
N VAL A 76 2.20 -5.49 -12.00
CA VAL A 76 1.20 -4.80 -11.18
C VAL A 76 1.87 -3.92 -10.13
N LEU A 77 2.93 -4.42 -9.48
CA LEU A 77 3.69 -3.63 -8.51
C LEU A 77 4.29 -2.37 -9.14
N SER A 78 4.87 -2.49 -10.35
CA SER A 78 5.41 -1.34 -11.08
C SER A 78 4.34 -0.31 -11.44
N ILE A 79 3.09 -0.72 -11.68
CA ILE A 79 1.99 0.22 -11.92
C ILE A 79 1.60 0.91 -10.62
N ALA A 80 1.53 0.15 -9.52
CA ALA A 80 1.18 0.68 -8.21
C ALA A 80 2.19 1.72 -7.70
N THR A 81 3.49 1.56 -7.99
CA THR A 81 4.50 2.57 -7.62
C THR A 81 4.29 3.90 -8.35
N HIS A 82 4.00 3.87 -9.64
CA HIS A 82 3.71 5.09 -10.40
C HIS A 82 2.44 5.78 -9.90
N TYR A 83 1.42 5.01 -9.54
CA TYR A 83 0.21 5.57 -8.93
C TYR A 83 0.51 6.21 -7.57
N GLN A 84 1.34 5.59 -6.74
CA GLN A 84 1.74 6.16 -5.45
C GLN A 84 2.52 7.48 -5.62
N GLU A 85 3.38 7.58 -6.63
CA GLU A 85 4.07 8.83 -6.97
C GLU A 85 3.09 9.90 -7.46
N ALA A 86 2.12 9.54 -8.31
CA ALA A 86 1.07 10.47 -8.76
C ALA A 86 0.23 11.00 -7.57
N GLN A 87 -0.11 10.13 -6.62
CA GLN A 87 -0.80 10.51 -5.38
C GLN A 87 0.03 11.47 -4.52
N LEU A 88 1.35 11.24 -4.45
CA LEU A 88 2.26 12.15 -3.74
C LEU A 88 2.28 13.52 -4.42
N VAL A 89 2.44 13.56 -5.75
CA VAL A 89 2.40 14.81 -6.53
C VAL A 89 1.09 15.55 -6.31
N ARG A 90 -0.04 14.84 -6.40
CA ARG A 90 -1.34 15.45 -6.13
C ARG A 90 -1.40 16.03 -4.72
N SER A 91 -0.96 15.28 -3.70
CA SER A 91 -0.95 15.77 -2.32
C SER A 91 -0.05 17.00 -2.11
N GLN A 92 1.03 17.12 -2.86
CA GLN A 92 1.90 18.30 -2.84
C GLN A 92 1.22 19.49 -3.54
N ALA A 93 0.59 19.23 -4.70
CA ALA A 93 -0.16 20.24 -5.44
C ALA A 93 -1.38 20.75 -4.65
N GLU A 94 -2.05 19.91 -3.86
CA GLU A 94 -3.12 20.34 -2.95
C GLU A 94 -2.63 21.27 -1.82
N VAL A 95 -1.35 21.19 -1.45
CA VAL A 95 -0.76 22.12 -0.47
C VAL A 95 -0.40 23.44 -1.12
N GLU A 96 0.03 23.42 -2.39
CA GLU A 96 0.42 24.61 -3.15
C GLU A 96 -0.79 25.37 -3.71
N TYR A 97 -1.80 24.63 -4.18
CA TYR A 97 -3.04 25.12 -4.79
C TYR A 97 -4.23 24.53 -4.01
N PRO A 98 -4.51 25.02 -2.80
CA PRO A 98 -5.57 24.47 -1.97
C PRO A 98 -6.95 24.78 -2.54
N LEU A 99 -7.83 23.78 -2.52
CA LEU A 99 -9.25 23.95 -2.80
C LEU A 99 -9.95 24.54 -1.57
N ILE A 100 -9.94 25.86 -1.45
CA ILE A 100 -10.64 26.58 -0.38
C ILE A 100 -11.90 27.19 -0.98
N VAL A 101 -13.04 27.01 -0.32
CA VAL A 101 -14.36 27.53 -0.73
C VAL A 101 -14.36 29.05 -0.91
N THR A 102 -13.42 29.76 -0.27
CA THR A 102 -13.32 31.22 -0.34
C THR A 102 -12.42 31.73 -1.47
N ASN A 103 -11.79 30.85 -2.25
CA ASN A 103 -10.95 31.27 -3.37
C ASN A 103 -11.82 31.58 -4.59
N GLU A 104 -11.39 32.56 -5.38
CA GLU A 104 -12.02 32.86 -6.68
C GLU A 104 -11.91 31.64 -7.60
N LEU A 105 -12.90 31.42 -8.47
CA LEU A 105 -12.95 30.24 -9.35
C LEU A 105 -11.72 30.18 -10.28
N GLU A 106 -11.21 31.31 -10.73
CA GLU A 106 -9.99 31.38 -11.54
C GLU A 106 -8.72 30.94 -10.78
N GLU A 107 -8.70 31.04 -9.44
CA GLU A 107 -7.57 30.58 -8.62
C GLU A 107 -7.60 29.06 -8.38
N LEU A 108 -8.76 28.42 -8.60
CA LEU A 108 -8.90 26.97 -8.53
C LEU A 108 -8.36 26.30 -9.80
N GLU A 109 -8.32 26.98 -10.94
CA GLU A 109 -7.79 26.43 -12.19
C GLU A 109 -6.25 26.41 -12.19
N VAL A 110 -5.65 25.30 -12.62
CA VAL A 110 -4.20 25.17 -12.74
C VAL A 110 -3.85 24.70 -14.14
N THR A 111 -3.22 25.58 -14.92
CA THR A 111 -2.72 25.25 -16.25
C THR A 111 -1.72 24.11 -16.19
N LEU A 112 -1.75 23.24 -17.21
CA LEU A 112 -0.85 22.11 -17.33
C LEU A 112 0.62 22.51 -17.10
N MET A 113 1.23 21.91 -16.08
CA MET A 113 2.62 22.12 -15.72
C MET A 113 3.37 20.80 -15.56
N THR A 114 4.65 20.83 -15.89
CA THR A 114 5.56 19.68 -15.74
C THR A 114 6.40 19.87 -14.49
N LEU A 115 6.37 18.89 -13.59
CA LEU A 115 7.15 18.87 -12.35
C LEU A 115 8.55 18.27 -12.58
N ASP A 116 9.44 18.49 -11.62
CA ASP A 116 10.84 18.01 -11.66
C ASP A 116 10.98 16.48 -11.82
N ASN A 117 9.96 15.73 -11.40
CA ASN A 117 9.91 14.27 -11.53
C ASN A 117 9.42 13.80 -12.91
N GLY A 118 9.16 14.72 -13.85
CA GLY A 118 8.65 14.43 -15.18
C GLY A 118 7.15 14.09 -15.23
N MET A 119 6.43 14.28 -14.13
CA MET A 119 4.97 14.19 -14.10
C MET A 119 4.35 15.52 -14.54
N THR A 120 3.10 15.46 -14.97
CA THR A 120 2.30 16.63 -15.33
C THR A 120 1.14 16.77 -14.38
N PHE A 121 0.79 18.00 -14.03
CA PHE A 121 -0.35 18.35 -13.19
C PHE A 121 -1.20 19.39 -13.91
N GLU A 122 -2.50 19.19 -13.90
CA GLU A 122 -3.50 20.09 -14.46
C GLU A 122 -4.75 20.04 -13.57
N ARG A 123 -5.43 21.17 -13.44
CA ARG A 123 -6.74 21.25 -12.79
C ARG A 123 -7.65 22.15 -13.61
N VAL A 124 -8.80 21.61 -13.98
CA VAL A 124 -9.82 22.31 -14.79
C VAL A 124 -11.08 22.44 -13.95
N VAL A 125 -11.73 23.59 -14.02
CA VAL A 125 -13.01 23.88 -13.37
C VAL A 125 -14.05 24.05 -14.47
N GLU A 126 -15.14 23.30 -14.40
CA GLU A 126 -16.26 23.34 -15.34
C GLU A 126 -17.56 23.53 -14.55
N GLU A 127 -18.53 24.28 -15.07
CA GLU A 127 -19.88 24.39 -14.49
C GLU A 127 -20.65 23.08 -14.78
N GLU A 128 -21.36 22.52 -13.78
CA GLU A 128 -22.02 21.22 -13.94
C GLU A 128 -23.24 21.30 -14.88
N ASP A 129 -24.00 22.39 -14.84
CA ASP A 129 -25.16 22.66 -15.71
C ASP A 129 -25.55 24.16 -15.65
N GLU A 130 -26.08 24.74 -16.74
CA GLU A 130 -26.57 26.14 -16.80
C GLU A 130 -27.75 26.43 -15.83
N ASP A 131 -28.35 25.39 -15.24
CA ASP A 131 -29.57 25.48 -14.42
C ASP A 131 -29.29 25.42 -12.89
N GLU A 132 -28.09 25.00 -12.47
CA GLU A 132 -27.66 24.97 -11.06
C GLU A 132 -26.56 26.02 -10.85
N ASP A 133 -27.00 27.26 -10.69
CA ASP A 133 -26.18 28.37 -10.20
C ASP A 133 -25.50 27.91 -8.88
N ASP A 134 -24.19 28.14 -8.74
CA ASP A 134 -23.31 27.78 -7.60
C ASP A 134 -22.60 26.39 -7.60
N LEU A 135 -22.83 25.50 -8.57
CA LEU A 135 -22.20 24.16 -8.57
C LEU A 135 -21.12 23.95 -9.65
N TYR A 136 -19.90 23.69 -9.20
CA TYR A 136 -18.72 23.55 -10.05
C TYR A 136 -18.08 22.16 -9.94
N VAL A 137 -17.66 21.63 -11.10
CA VAL A 137 -16.92 20.37 -11.25
C VAL A 137 -15.44 20.68 -11.41
N VAL A 138 -14.66 20.32 -10.39
CA VAL A 138 -13.21 20.44 -10.39
C VAL A 138 -12.57 19.10 -10.76
N THR A 139 -11.96 19.05 -11.94
CA THR A 139 -11.25 17.88 -12.44
C THR A 139 -9.74 18.08 -12.30
N THR A 140 -9.12 17.31 -11.39
CA THR A 140 -7.66 17.31 -11.20
C THR A 140 -7.03 16.10 -11.91
N ARG A 141 -6.06 16.36 -12.79
CA ARG A 141 -5.36 15.35 -13.59
C ARG A 141 -3.87 15.34 -13.28
N VAL A 142 -3.34 14.15 -13.02
CA VAL A 142 -1.90 13.90 -12.93
C VAL A 142 -1.48 12.93 -14.02
N GLY A 143 -0.68 13.40 -14.97
CA GLY A 143 -0.20 12.61 -16.11
C GLY A 143 1.24 12.13 -15.92
N TRP A 144 1.54 10.90 -16.34
CA TRP A 144 2.89 10.37 -16.43
C TRP A 144 3.05 9.46 -17.64
N SER A 145 4.27 9.38 -18.18
CA SER A 145 4.59 8.46 -19.27
C SER A 145 5.22 7.18 -18.72
N ALA A 146 4.61 6.02 -19.00
CA ALA A 146 5.13 4.72 -18.58
C ALA A 146 5.26 3.79 -19.80
N ARG A 147 6.51 3.42 -20.14
CA ARG A 147 6.83 2.50 -21.26
C ARG A 147 6.22 2.94 -22.60
N GLY A 148 6.24 4.24 -22.89
CA GLY A 148 5.75 4.81 -24.15
C GLY A 148 4.23 4.88 -24.26
N ALA A 149 3.51 4.64 -23.15
CA ALA A 149 2.08 4.91 -23.05
C ALA A 149 1.88 5.98 -21.98
N ASP A 150 1.13 7.02 -22.34
CA ASP A 150 0.74 8.04 -21.38
C ASP A 150 -0.41 7.52 -20.51
N ARG A 151 -0.32 7.84 -19.22
CA ARG A 151 -1.24 7.42 -18.18
C ARG A 151 -1.64 8.66 -17.39
N VAL A 152 -2.88 8.66 -16.93
CA VAL A 152 -3.45 9.76 -16.17
C VAL A 152 -4.17 9.20 -14.94
N ASP A 153 -4.00 9.86 -13.81
CA ASP A 153 -4.82 9.71 -12.61
C ASP A 153 -5.74 10.93 -12.54
N GLU A 154 -7.04 10.71 -12.54
CA GLU A 154 -8.06 11.76 -12.59
C GLU A 154 -8.96 11.67 -11.36
N VAL A 155 -9.17 12.82 -10.71
CA VAL A 155 -10.13 12.96 -9.61
C VAL A 155 -11.06 14.12 -9.90
N VAL A 156 -12.35 13.83 -9.84
CA VAL A 156 -13.43 14.78 -10.00
C VAL A 156 -13.98 15.10 -8.62
N GLN A 157 -14.10 16.39 -8.31
CA GLN A 157 -14.66 16.91 -7.06
C GLN A 157 -15.73 17.94 -7.39
N TYR A 158 -16.75 18.01 -6.56
CA TYR A 158 -17.79 19.04 -6.66
C TYR A 158 -17.50 20.12 -5.63
N VAL A 159 -17.50 21.36 -6.08
CA VAL A 159 -17.30 22.55 -5.25
C VAL A 159 -18.55 23.40 -5.37
N TYR A 160 -19.13 23.72 -4.22
CA TYR A 160 -20.23 24.66 -4.10
C TYR A 160 -19.65 26.04 -3.77
N HIS A 161 -20.06 27.07 -4.50
CA HIS A 161 -19.63 28.45 -4.28
C HIS A 161 -20.86 29.35 -4.26
N GLU A 162 -21.15 29.97 -3.11
CA GLU A 162 -22.28 30.91 -2.99
C GLU A 162 -21.89 32.24 -3.66
N ASP A 163 -22.51 32.58 -4.78
CA ASP A 163 -22.34 33.89 -5.37
C ASP A 163 -23.07 34.93 -4.49
N GLU A 164 -22.34 35.86 -3.86
CA GLU A 164 -22.89 36.89 -2.95
C GLU A 164 -23.80 37.94 -3.66
N ASP A 165 -24.37 37.64 -4.83
CA ASP A 165 -25.12 38.60 -5.66
C ASP A 165 -26.64 38.67 -5.38
N ASP A 166 -27.16 37.91 -4.41
CA ASP A 166 -28.58 37.97 -4.00
C ASP A 166 -28.84 39.02 -2.88
N GLU A 167 -28.84 40.31 -3.23
CA GLU A 167 -29.35 41.43 -2.39
C GLU A 167 -30.64 42.09 -2.94
#